data_AF-A0A3M0ZMX2-F1
#
_entry.id   AF-A0A3M0ZMX2-F1
#
_cell.length_a   1.000
_cell.length_b   1.000
_cell.length_c   1.000
_cell.angle_alpha   90.00
_cell.angle_beta   90.00
_cell.angle_gamma   90.00
#
_symmetry.space_group_name_H-M   'P 1'
#
loop_
_entity.id
_entity.type
_entity.pdbx_description
1 polymer ?
#
loop_
_entity_poly.entity_id
_entity_poly.type
_entity_poly.pdbx_seq_one_letter_code
_entity_poly.pdbx_strand_id
1 'polypeptide(L)'
;MTLQSVSGDCDVICGDKVLSELHSLLCKDQTFSVVDTAVWNLHRDIFPRKPNIVLQGGEDIKSMEAASNLLSLLAESGVDRSYTIVGIGGGSLLDLVGFCAAVYMRGVE
;
A
#
# COMPACT_ATOMS: atom_id res chain seq x y z
N MET A 1 -15.65 9.64 5.28
CA MET A 1 -16.40 10.35 4.23
C MET A 1 -16.11 9.66 2.92
N THR A 2 -17.04 9.62 1.98
CA THR A 2 -16.83 8.97 0.69
C THR A 2 -16.66 10.04 -0.39
N LEU A 3 -15.59 9.94 -1.17
CA LEU A 3 -15.35 10.74 -2.35
C LEU A 3 -15.87 9.98 -3.57
N GLN A 4 -16.81 10.58 -4.29
CA GLN A 4 -17.34 9.98 -5.51
C GLN A 4 -16.59 10.53 -6.73
N SER A 5 -16.09 9.63 -7.57
CA SER A 5 -15.44 9.99 -8.83
C SER A 5 -16.12 9.30 -10.01
N VAL A 6 -15.82 9.76 -11.22
CA VAL A 6 -16.32 9.11 -12.45
C VAL A 6 -15.83 7.67 -12.62
N SER A 7 -14.75 7.29 -11.93
CA SER A 7 -14.06 6.02 -12.04
C SER A 7 -14.28 5.08 -10.84
N GLY A 8 -15.06 5.51 -9.84
CA GLY A 8 -15.31 4.74 -8.62
C GLY A 8 -15.36 5.62 -7.37
N ASP A 9 -15.82 5.04 -6.27
CA ASP A 9 -15.90 5.71 -4.98
C ASP A 9 -14.65 5.38 -4.15
N CYS A 10 -14.21 6.35 -3.34
CA CYS A 10 -13.07 6.19 -2.44
C CYS A 10 -13.45 6.66 -1.03
N ASP A 11 -13.28 5.77 -0.05
CA ASP A 11 -13.53 6.10 1.35
C ASP A 11 -12.32 6.77 1.99
N VAL A 12 -12.52 7.98 2.48
CA VAL A 12 -11.55 8.74 3.28
C VAL A 12 -11.95 8.66 4.75
N ILE A 13 -11.16 7.93 5.52
CA ILE A 13 -11.40 7.70 6.93
C ILE A 13 -10.35 8.48 7.73
N CYS A 14 -10.82 9.35 8.63
CA CYS A 14 -9.97 10.15 9.51
C CYS A 14 -10.41 9.98 10.96
N GLY A 15 -9.46 9.93 11.89
CA GLY A 15 -9.70 9.80 13.33
C GLY A 15 -9.45 8.38 13.88
N ASP A 16 -9.94 8.12 15.09
CA ASP A 16 -9.53 6.94 15.88
C ASP A 16 -9.93 5.58 15.26
N LYS A 17 -10.94 5.58 14.38
CA LYS A 17 -11.42 4.36 13.70
C LYS A 17 -10.49 3.87 12.58
N VAL A 18 -9.48 4.65 12.19
CA VAL A 18 -8.57 4.27 11.09
C VAL A 18 -7.81 2.98 11.39
N LEU A 19 -7.40 2.78 12.66
CA LEU A 19 -6.60 1.62 13.03
C LEU A 19 -7.37 0.31 12.93
N SER A 20 -8.66 0.28 13.30
CA SER A 20 -9.49 -0.92 13.18
C SER A 20 -9.73 -1.31 11.72
N GLU A 21 -9.93 -0.32 10.85
CA GLU A 21 -10.12 -0.55 9.41
C GLU A 21 -8.83 -1.03 8.75
N LEU A 22 -7.70 -0.39 9.09
CA LEU A 22 -6.38 -0.82 8.64
C LEU A 22 -6.09 -2.26 9.07
N HIS A 23 -6.37 -2.61 10.32
CA HIS A 23 -6.18 -3.97 10.82
C HIS A 23 -7.03 -4.98 10.05
N SER A 24 -8.30 -4.66 9.77
CA SER A 24 -9.20 -5.50 8.95
C SER A 24 -8.64 -5.77 7.56
N LEU A 25 -8.13 -4.73 6.88
CA LEU A 25 -7.49 -4.86 5.57
C LEU A 25 -6.24 -5.75 5.63
N LEU A 26 -5.36 -5.51 6.60
CA LEU A 26 -4.11 -6.26 6.75
C LEU A 26 -4.30 -7.73 7.14
N CYS A 27 -5.46 -8.10 7.69
CA CYS A 27 -5.80 -9.49 8.01
C CYS A 27 -6.25 -10.31 6.80
N LYS A 28 -6.60 -9.70 5.67
CA LYS A 28 -7.03 -10.43 4.47
C LYS A 28 -5.85 -11.19 3.85
N ASP A 29 -6.09 -12.40 3.36
CA ASP A 29 -5.04 -13.22 2.73
C ASP A 29 -4.52 -12.56 1.44
N GLN A 30 -5.43 -11.98 0.65
CA GLN A 30 -5.16 -11.30 -0.61
C GLN A 30 -4.76 -9.83 -0.37
N THR A 31 -3.77 -9.61 0.49
CA THR A 31 -3.27 -8.26 0.78
C THR A 31 -1.76 -8.22 0.76
N PHE A 32 -1.22 -7.34 -0.09
CA PHE A 32 0.19 -7.09 -0.23
C PHE A 32 0.52 -5.71 0.38
N SER A 33 1.12 -5.70 1.56
CA SER A 33 1.39 -4.45 2.29
C SER A 33 2.81 -3.93 2.05
N VAL A 34 2.94 -2.64 1.72
CA VAL A 34 4.19 -1.91 1.59
C VAL A 34 4.25 -0.83 2.68
N VAL A 35 5.21 -0.93 3.59
CA VAL A 35 5.27 -0.09 4.80
C VAL A 35 6.54 0.73 4.81
N ASP A 36 6.43 2.00 5.19
CA ASP A 36 7.58 2.85 5.42
C ASP A 36 8.43 2.37 6.61
N THR A 37 9.75 2.40 6.47
CA THR A 37 10.70 1.96 7.51
C THR A 37 10.51 2.67 8.84
N ALA A 38 10.25 3.97 8.86
CA ALA A 38 10.05 4.72 10.11
C ALA A 38 8.75 4.29 10.80
N VAL A 39 7.67 4.13 10.03
CA VAL A 39 6.38 3.61 10.55
C VAL A 39 6.56 2.21 11.12
N TRP A 40 7.21 1.33 10.35
CA TRP A 40 7.49 -0.02 10.82
C TRP A 40 8.35 -0.03 12.08
N ASN A 41 9.33 0.87 12.23
CA ASN A 41 10.18 0.88 13.42
C ASN A 41 9.46 1.40 14.67
N LEU A 42 8.53 2.35 14.51
CA LEU A 42 7.82 2.99 15.63
C LEU A 42 6.56 2.23 16.07
N HIS A 43 5.92 1.51 15.15
CA HIS A 43 4.56 1.01 15.38
C HIS A 43 4.40 -0.48 15.01
N ARG A 44 5.38 -1.34 15.25
CA ARG A 44 5.25 -2.79 14.90
C ARG A 44 4.03 -3.45 15.51
N ASP A 45 3.67 -3.04 16.72
CA ASP A 45 2.64 -3.71 17.54
C ASP A 45 1.21 -3.52 17.02
N ILE A 46 0.97 -2.56 16.11
CA ILE A 46 -0.36 -2.35 15.52
C ILE A 46 -0.61 -3.24 14.29
N PHE A 47 0.43 -3.90 13.77
CA PHE A 47 0.30 -4.74 12.58
C PHE A 47 -0.03 -6.18 13.00
N PRO A 48 -1.07 -6.81 12.42
CA PRO A 48 -1.41 -8.20 12.74
C PRO A 48 -0.38 -9.21 12.24
N ARG A 49 0.43 -8.83 11.25
CA ARG A 49 1.48 -9.65 10.65
C ARG A 49 2.62 -8.79 10.12
N LYS A 50 3.77 -9.40 9.87
CA LYS A 50 4.89 -8.74 9.21
C LYS A 50 4.47 -8.28 7.81
N PRO A 51 4.81 -7.05 7.38
CA PRO A 51 4.50 -6.59 6.04
C PRO A 51 5.29 -7.35 4.98
N ASN A 52 4.73 -7.42 3.76
CA ASN A 52 5.41 -8.02 2.60
C ASN A 52 6.69 -7.26 2.25
N ILE A 53 6.66 -5.93 2.31
CA ILE A 53 7.82 -5.08 2.04
C ILE A 53 7.90 -3.96 3.08
N VAL A 54 9.12 -3.67 3.52
CA VAL A 54 9.46 -2.43 4.23
C VAL A 54 10.42 -1.62 3.36
N LEU A 55 10.05 -0.38 3.01
CA LEU A 55 10.87 0.53 2.20
C LEU A 55 11.12 1.82 2.96
N GLN A 56 12.30 2.40 2.78
CA GLN A 56 12.55 3.74 3.29
C GLN A 56 11.90 4.76 2.36
N GLY A 57 10.95 5.55 2.88
CA GLY A 57 10.38 6.67 2.15
C GLY A 57 11.38 7.80 1.89
N GLY A 58 10.95 8.78 1.11
CA GLY A 58 11.76 9.93 0.67
C GLY A 58 11.52 10.23 -0.80
N GLU A 59 12.14 11.27 -1.33
CA GLU A 59 11.97 11.61 -2.75
C GLU A 59 12.71 10.65 -3.68
N ASP A 60 13.77 9.96 -3.21
CA ASP A 60 14.54 9.02 -4.03
C ASP A 60 13.72 7.80 -4.48
N ILE A 61 12.69 7.42 -3.72
CA ILE A 61 11.78 6.33 -4.10
C ILE A 61 10.75 6.74 -5.16
N LYS A 62 10.64 8.03 -5.49
CA LYS A 62 9.82 8.52 -6.62
C LYS A 62 10.59 8.42 -7.94
N SER A 63 11.09 7.23 -8.23
CA SER A 63 11.84 6.94 -9.43
C SER A 63 11.21 5.78 -10.20
N MET A 64 11.39 5.78 -11.52
CA MET A 64 10.95 4.66 -12.37
C MET A 64 11.69 3.36 -12.04
N GLU A 65 12.91 3.45 -11.51
CA GLU A 65 13.66 2.30 -11.01
C GLU A 65 12.97 1.68 -9.80
N ALA A 66 12.61 2.49 -8.79
CA ALA A 66 11.86 2.01 -7.63
C ALA A 66 10.51 1.41 -8.03
N ALA A 67 9.79 2.04 -8.98
CA ALA A 67 8.54 1.51 -9.51
C ALA A 67 8.75 0.16 -10.22
N SER A 68 9.77 0.05 -11.07
CA SER A 68 10.13 -1.20 -11.76
C SER A 68 10.44 -2.32 -10.77
N ASN A 69 11.19 -2.02 -9.71
CA ASN A 69 11.54 -2.99 -8.67
C ASN A 69 10.29 -3.45 -7.90
N LEU A 70 9.41 -2.53 -7.52
CA LEU A 70 8.17 -2.86 -6.83
C LEU A 70 7.24 -3.71 -7.73
N LEU A 71 7.07 -3.33 -9.00
CA LEU A 71 6.25 -4.10 -9.96
C LEU A 71 6.80 -5.52 -10.18
N SER A 72 8.13 -5.66 -10.25
CA SER A 72 8.78 -6.98 -10.37
C SER A 72 8.51 -7.83 -9.13
N LEU A 73 8.63 -7.25 -7.94
CA LEU A 73 8.39 -7.96 -6.69
C LEU A 73 6.92 -8.37 -6.51
N LEU A 74 5.96 -7.55 -6.96
CA LEU A 74 4.55 -7.95 -7.00
C LEU A 74 4.36 -9.19 -7.88
N ALA A 75 4.95 -9.20 -9.07
CA ALA A 75 4.88 -10.34 -9.98
C ALA A 75 5.56 -11.60 -9.42
N GLU A 76 6.75 -11.46 -8.84
CA GLU A 76 7.49 -12.57 -8.21
C GLU A 76 6.76 -13.13 -6.99
N SER A 77 6.00 -12.30 -6.28
CA SER A 77 5.19 -12.69 -5.12
C SER A 77 3.85 -13.33 -5.50
N GLY A 78 3.56 -13.47 -6.81
CA GLY A 78 2.31 -14.06 -7.29
C GLY A 78 1.07 -13.19 -7.03
N VAL A 79 1.26 -11.88 -6.86
CA VAL A 79 0.16 -10.93 -6.75
C VAL A 79 -0.61 -10.91 -8.06
N ASP A 80 -1.93 -11.06 -7.98
CA ASP A 80 -2.84 -10.96 -9.11
C ASP A 80 -3.94 -9.92 -8.84
N ARG A 81 -4.93 -9.83 -9.73
CA ARG A 81 -6.03 -8.85 -9.62
C ARG A 81 -6.96 -9.07 -8.42
N SER A 82 -6.87 -10.20 -7.71
CA SER A 82 -7.63 -10.43 -6.48
C SER A 82 -6.98 -9.79 -5.25
N TYR A 83 -5.72 -9.37 -5.36
CA TYR A 83 -5.00 -8.73 -4.27
C TYR A 83 -5.31 -7.24 -4.17
N THR A 84 -5.31 -6.77 -2.92
CA THR A 84 -5.25 -5.36 -2.57
C THR A 84 -3.83 -4.99 -2.14
N ILE A 85 -3.29 -3.90 -2.68
CA ILE A 85 -1.98 -3.33 -2.33
C ILE A 85 -2.19 -2.22 -1.29
N VAL A 86 -1.62 -2.40 -0.10
CA VAL A 86 -1.80 -1.46 1.01
C VAL A 86 -0.49 -0.72 1.29
N GLY A 87 -0.43 0.55 0.90
CA GLY A 87 0.69 1.46 1.22
C GLY A 87 0.50 2.14 2.58
N ILE A 88 1.51 2.09 3.45
CA ILE A 88 1.45 2.66 4.81
C ILE A 88 2.70 3.49 5.06
N GLY A 89 2.56 4.81 4.97
CA GLY A 89 3.69 5.74 5.10
C GLY A 89 3.30 7.17 4.76
N GLY A 90 4.32 8.00 4.48
CA GLY A 90 4.13 9.36 3.99
C GLY A 90 3.85 9.44 2.48
N GLY A 91 3.61 10.65 1.99
CA GLY A 91 3.21 10.91 0.60
C GLY A 91 4.13 10.28 -0.44
N SER A 92 5.46 10.32 -0.26
CA SER A 92 6.36 9.78 -1.28
C SER A 92 6.28 8.26 -1.46
N LEU A 93 6.01 7.51 -0.37
CA LEU A 93 5.74 6.07 -0.45
C LEU A 93 4.38 5.81 -1.11
N LEU A 94 3.37 6.57 -0.73
CA LEU A 94 2.02 6.43 -1.26
C LEU A 94 1.94 6.78 -2.76
N ASP A 95 2.72 7.76 -3.22
CA ASP A 95 2.84 8.12 -4.64
C ASP A 95 3.41 6.94 -5.45
N LEU A 96 4.49 6.32 -4.96
CA LEU A 96 5.07 5.13 -5.58
C LEU A 96 4.09 3.96 -5.61
N VAL A 97 3.50 3.63 -4.46
CA VAL A 97 2.57 2.50 -4.33
C VAL A 97 1.32 2.71 -5.17
N GLY A 98 0.73 3.90 -5.12
CA GLY A 98 -0.45 4.27 -5.90
C GLY A 98 -0.18 4.23 -7.41
N PHE A 99 0.99 4.73 -7.84
CA PHE A 99 1.41 4.60 -9.24
C PHE A 99 1.53 3.14 -9.66
N CYS A 100 2.23 2.32 -8.87
CA CYS A 100 2.39 0.89 -9.14
C CYS A 100 1.04 0.17 -9.19
N ALA A 101 0.13 0.42 -8.24
CA ALA A 101 -1.21 -0.17 -8.23
C ALA A 101 -2.03 0.21 -9.47
N ALA A 102 -1.93 1.47 -9.93
CA ALA A 102 -2.64 1.94 -11.11
C ALA A 102 -2.15 1.28 -12.42
N VAL A 103 -0.86 0.96 -12.53
CA VAL A 103 -0.28 0.38 -13.77
C VAL A 103 -0.16 -1.13 -13.74
N TYR A 104 -0.02 -1.74 -12.55
CA TYR A 104 0.13 -3.18 -12.40
C TYR A 104 -1.12 -3.91 -12.87
N MET A 105 -0.95 -4.86 -13.79
CA MET A 105 -2.06 -5.55 -14.45
C MET A 105 -3.17 -4.63 -15.03
N ARG A 106 -2.83 -3.39 -15.39
CA ARG A 106 -3.76 -2.31 -15.80
C ARG A 106 -4.73 -1.85 -14.71
N GLY A 107 -4.31 -1.91 -13.46
CA GLY A 107 -5.09 -1.50 -12.29
C GLY A 107 -5.38 -2.67 -11.36
N VAL A 108 -5.01 -2.50 -10.10
CA VAL A 108 -5.40 -3.33 -8.95
C VAL A 108 -5.81 -2.44 -7.79
N GLU A 109 -6.50 -3.01 -6.80
CA GLU A 109 -6.90 -2.28 -5.57
C GLU A 109 -5.71 -2.04 -4.64
#